data_AF-A0A265QE08-F1
#
_entry.id   AF-A0A265QE08-F1
#
_cell.length_a   1.000
_cell.length_b   1.000
_cell.length_c   1.000
_cell.angle_alpha   90.00
_cell.angle_beta   90.00
_cell.angle_gamma   90.00
#
_symmetry.space_group_name_H-M   'P 1'
#
loop_
_entity.id
_entity.type
_entity.pdbx_description
1 polymer ?
#
loop_
_entity_poly.entity_id
_entity_poly.type
_entity_poly.pdbx_seq_one_letter_code
_entity_poly.pdbx_strand_id
1 'polypeptide(L)' 'MFLIGDIIFNEFHDDGTIDIGTSMQKSSQIMFDCMNEIGGYELDFNHRCFYEEHIFPKEWFYGADEMAEMKLWLPIKKV' A
#
# COMPACT_ATOMS: atom_id res chain seq x y z
N MET A 1 6.19 -14.23 -6.51
CA MET A 1 5.39 -14.06 -5.28
C MET A 1 5.02 -12.59 -5.13
N PHE A 2 4.06 -12.26 -4.26
CA PHE A 2 3.79 -10.87 -3.87
C PHE A 2 3.88 -10.75 -2.35
N LEU A 3 4.49 -9.66 -1.90
CA LEU A 3 4.29 -9.14 -0.55
C LEU A 3 3.12 -8.18 -0.62
N ILE A 4 2.07 -8.46 0.16
CA ILE A 4 0.82 -7.68 0.14
C ILE A 4 0.68 -7.03 1.50
N GLY A 5 0.41 -5.73 1.51
CA GLY A 5 0.22 -4.98 2.75
C GLY A 5 -0.84 -3.92 2.59
N ASP A 6 -1.48 -3.60 3.71
CA ASP A 6 -2.48 -2.53 3.78
C ASP A 6 -1.79 -1.17 3.70
N ILE A 7 -2.39 -0.26 2.94
CA ILE A 7 -2.07 1.15 2.99
C ILE A 7 -2.94 1.78 4.07
N ILE A 8 -2.28 2.36 5.07
CA ILE A 8 -2.95 3.02 6.18
C ILE A 8 -2.89 4.54 5.95
N PHE A 9 -4.06 5.16 5.87
CA PHE A 9 -4.19 6.61 5.70
C PHE A 9 -4.26 7.32 7.03
N ASN A 10 -3.10 7.59 7.61
CA ASN A 10 -2.96 8.20 8.93
C ASN A 10 -2.00 9.40 8.95
N GLU A 11 -1.58 9.87 7.79
CA GLU A 11 -0.84 11.12 7.64
C GLU A 11 -1.80 12.22 7.22
N PHE A 12 -1.59 13.41 7.77
CA PHE A 12 -2.49 14.55 7.61
C PHE A 12 -1.68 15.81 7.30
N HIS A 13 -2.21 16.66 6.42
CA HIS A 13 -1.75 18.02 6.23
C HIS A 13 -2.11 18.89 7.45
N ASP A 14 -1.51 20.09 7.54
CA ASP A 14 -1.73 21.01 8.65
C ASP A 14 -3.20 21.46 8.82
N ASP A 15 -3.98 21.39 7.74
CA ASP A 15 -5.41 21.72 7.72
C ASP A 15 -6.32 20.56 8.14
N GLY A 16 -5.73 19.41 8.49
CA GLY A 16 -6.43 18.20 8.91
C GLY A 16 -6.95 17.33 7.75
N THR A 17 -6.69 17.70 6.49
CA THR A 17 -6.97 16.83 5.35
C THR A 17 -5.95 15.69 5.26
N ILE A 18 -6.36 14.53 4.78
CA ILE A 18 -5.49 13.34 4.67
C ILE A 18 -4.41 13.59 3.62
N ASP A 19 -3.15 13.37 4.00
CA ASP A 19 -2.01 13.30 3.09
C ASP A 19 -1.86 11.86 2.58
N ILE A 20 -2.54 11.60 1.45
CA ILE A 20 -2.53 10.29 0.78
C ILE A 20 -1.10 9.90 0.38
N GLY A 21 -0.32 10.83 -0.15
CA GLY A 21 1.02 10.55 -0.67
C GLY A 21 1.98 10.12 0.43
N THR A 22 2.04 10.88 1.52
CA THR A 22 2.90 10.55 2.67
C THR A 22 2.44 9.27 3.38
N SER A 23 1.12 9.06 3.50
CA SER A 23 0.55 7.81 4.04
C SER A 23 1.01 6.59 3.24
N MET A 24 0.85 6.63 1.91
CA MET A 24 1.27 5.56 1.01
C MET A 24 2.78 5.31 1.08
N GLN A 25 3.58 6.37 1.11
CA GLN A 25 5.04 6.27 1.20
C GLN A 25 5.45 5.54 2.50
N LYS A 26 4.89 5.91 3.65
CA LYS A 26 5.21 5.30 4.94
C LYS A 26 4.78 3.84 5.01
N SER A 27 3.55 3.51 4.56
CA SER A 27 3.11 2.10 4.50
C SER A 27 4.04 1.27 3.60
N SER A 28 4.41 1.79 2.43
CA SER A 28 5.33 1.13 1.50
C SER A 28 6.72 0.90 2.11
N GLN A 29 7.24 1.89 2.86
CA GLN A 29 8.52 1.78 3.55
C GLN A 29 8.49 0.67 4.61
N ILE A 30 7.45 0.63 5.44
CA ILE A 30 7.28 -0.42 6.46
C ILE A 30 7.23 -1.81 5.82
N MET A 31 6.52 -1.96 4.70
CA MET A 31 6.49 -3.23 3.96
C MET A 31 7.87 -3.64 3.46
N PHE A 32 8.63 -2.70 2.90
CA PHE A 32 9.99 -2.95 2.44
C PHE A 32 10.93 -3.35 3.59
N ASP A 33 10.84 -2.65 4.72
CA ASP A 33 11.64 -2.96 5.92
C ASP A 33 11.30 -4.35 6.46
N CYS A 34 10.00 -4.71 6.52
CA CYS A 34 9.56 -6.05 6.90
C CYS A 34 10.13 -7.14 5.96
N MET A 35 10.14 -6.91 4.64
CA MET A 35 10.76 -7.83 3.68
C MET A 35 12.25 -8.04 3.98
N ASN A 36 12.97 -6.97 4.28
CA ASN A 36 14.40 -7.02 4.60
C ASN A 36 14.66 -7.74 5.93
N GLU A 37 13.82 -7.54 6.94
CA GLU A 37 13.92 -8.22 8.24
C GLU A 37 13.66 -9.73 8.14
N ILE A 38 12.68 -10.15 7.34
CA ILE A 38 12.42 -11.57 7.07
C ILE A 38 13.62 -12.21 6.34
N GLY A 39 14.24 -11.46 5.43
CA GLY A 39 15.39 -11.91 4.65
C GLY A 39 15.05 -13.02 3.64
N GLY A 40 16.01 -13.33 2.75
CA GLY A 40 15.84 -14.36 1.73
C GLY A 40 14.88 -13.99 0.59
N TYR A 41 14.49 -12.72 0.49
CA TYR A 41 13.65 -12.18 -0.58
C TYR A 41 14.23 -10.89 -1.14
N GLU A 42 13.97 -10.64 -2.42
CA GLU A 42 14.25 -9.37 -3.08
C GLU A 42 13.09 -8.94 -3.97
N LEU A 43 13.06 -7.65 -4.29
CA LEU A 43 12.09 -7.07 -5.22
C LEU A 43 12.30 -7.63 -6.64
N ASP A 44 11.19 -7.96 -7.29
CA ASP A 44 11.16 -8.60 -8.60
C ASP A 44 10.61 -7.65 -9.68
N PHE A 45 11.21 -6.45 -9.77
CA PHE A 45 10.76 -5.40 -10.69
C PHE A 45 11.28 -5.54 -12.12
N ASN A 46 12.30 -6.35 -12.36
CA ASN A 46 12.87 -6.53 -13.70
C ASN A 46 11.87 -7.16 -14.69
N HIS A 47 10.84 -7.85 -14.19
CA HIS A 47 9.87 -8.57 -15.01
C HIS A 47 8.41 -8.31 -14.65
N ARG A 48 8.14 -7.60 -13.55
CA ARG A 48 6.78 -7.45 -13.00
C ARG A 48 6.56 -6.05 -12.42
N CYS A 49 5.32 -5.57 -12.54
CA CYS A 49 4.88 -4.33 -11.90
C CYS A 49 4.37 -4.60 -10.48
N PHE A 50 4.33 -3.56 -9.66
CA PHE A 50 3.48 -3.54 -8.48
C PHE A 50 2.03 -3.25 -8.87
N TYR A 51 1.11 -3.57 -7.96
CA TYR A 51 -0.30 -3.24 -8.12
C TYR A 51 -0.81 -2.50 -6.89
N GLU A 52 -1.67 -1.52 -7.14
CA GLU A 52 -2.50 -0.88 -6.12
C GLU A 52 -3.91 -1.47 -6.26
N GLU A 53 -4.41 -2.05 -5.18
CA GLU A 53 -5.77 -2.57 -5.11
C GLU A 53 -6.61 -1.61 -4.29
N HIS A 54 -7.70 -1.12 -4.88
CA HIS A 54 -8.66 -0.25 -4.21
C HIS A 54 -9.88 -1.08 -3.85
N ILE A 55 -10.23 -1.09 -2.57
CA ILE A 55 -11.34 -1.84 -2.01
C ILE A 55 -12.41 -0.83 -1.61
N PHE A 56 -13.44 -0.74 -2.45
CA PHE A 56 -14.53 0.21 -2.25
C PHE A 56 -15.62 -0.43 -1.38
N PRO A 57 -16.03 0.21 -0.27
CA PRO A 57 -17.21 -0.22 0.46
C PRO A 57 -18.46 -0.09 -0.43
N LYS A 58 -19.52 -0.81 -0.09
CA LYS A 58 -20.76 -0.82 -0.90
C LYS A 58 -21.37 0.59 -0.99
N GLU A 59 -21.26 1.34 0.10
CA GLU A 59 -21.75 2.69 0.33
C GLU A 59 -21.13 3.71 -0.64
N TRP A 60 -19.87 3.46 -1.05
CA TRP A 60 -19.17 4.26 -2.06
C TRP A 60 -19.94 4.31 -3.39
N PHE A 61 -20.53 3.19 -3.82
CA PHE A 61 -21.32 3.12 -5.05
C PHE A 61 -22.67 3.86 -4.96
N TYR A 62 -23.07 4.28 -3.75
CA TYR A 62 -24.24 5.10 -3.52
C TYR A 62 -23.91 6.58 -3.27
N GLY A 63 -22.64 6.98 -3.45
CA GLY A 63 -22.19 8.36 -3.30
C GLY A 63 -21.86 8.76 -1.86
N ALA A 64 -21.62 7.80 -0.97
CA ALA A 64 -21.05 8.09 0.34
C ALA A 64 -19.61 8.62 0.17
N ASP A 65 -19.26 9.62 0.98
CA ASP A 65 -17.88 10.15 1.06
C ASP A 65 -17.04 9.27 2.00
N GLU A 66 -17.00 7.98 1.67
CA GLU A 66 -16.15 7.01 2.36
C GLU A 66 -14.88 6.79 1.54
N MET A 67 -13.73 6.81 2.21
CA MET A 67 -12.47 6.57 1.53
C MET A 67 -12.28 5.07 1.26
N ALA A 68 -11.79 4.73 0.07
CA ALA A 68 -11.48 3.35 -0.25
C ALA A 68 -10.33 2.84 0.63
N GLU A 69 -10.44 1.59 1.07
CA GLU A 69 -9.27 0.88 1.61
C GLU A 69 -8.32 0.58 0.46
N MET A 70 -7.01 0.59 0.72
CA MET A 70 -6.00 0.32 -0.30
C MET A 70 -5.02 -0.75 0.16
N LYS A 71 -4.62 -1.62 -0.78
CA LYS A 71 -3.53 -2.57 -0.59
C LYS A 71 -2.45 -2.36 -1.64
N LEU A 72 -1.20 -2.54 -1.24
CA LEU A 72 -0.06 -2.54 -2.14
C LEU A 72 0.44 -3.98 -2.36
N TRP A 73 0.64 -4.34 -3.61
CA TRP A 73 1.11 -5.66 -4.02
C TRP A 73 2.51 -5.53 -4.62
N LEU A 74 3.53 -5.79 -3.81
CA LEU A 74 4.93 -5.71 -4.23
C LEU A 74 5.40 -7.05 -4.80
N PRO A 75 5.88 -7.11 -6.05
CA PRO A 75 6.42 -8.33 -6.61
C PRO A 75 7.75 -8.66 -5.92
N ILE A 76 7.83 -9.86 -5.34
CA ILE A 76 9.05 -10.38 -4.71
C ILE A 76 9.39 -11.77 -5.24
N LYS A 77 10.67 -12.13 -5.12
CA LYS A 77 11.20 -13.46 -5.40
C LYS A 77 12.18 -13.89 -4.30
N LYS A 78 12.32 -15.21 -4.14
CA LYS A 78 13.25 -15.80 -3.18
C LYS A 78 14.69 -15.70 -3.73
N VAL A 79 15.63 -15.40 -2.85
CA VAL A 79 17.08 -15.39 -3.13
C VAL A 79 17.69 -16.73 -2.75
#